data_AF-A0A5C4PIU7-F1
#
_entry.id   AF-A0A5C4PIU7-F1
#
_cell.length_a   1.000
_cell.length_b   1.000
_cell.length_c   1.000
_cell.angle_alpha   90.00
_cell.angle_beta   90.00
_cell.angle_gamma   90.00
#
_symmetry.space_group_name_H-M   'P 1'
#
loop_
_entity.id
_entity.type
_entity.pdbx_description
1 polymer ?
#
loop_
_entity_poly.entity_id
_entity_poly.type
_entity_poly.pdbx_seq_one_letter_code
_entity_poly.pdbx_strand_id
1 'polypeptide(L)'
;MLLDRAIQLTSRAREYKLASELANEAQAFTTRVGQLEVPINELILLRQLAMEFADNGVEVPFDNSVALGVVRRAKELLNAFIDNPKSLTEGDESFRQQFLPGIRSVSQQLKVALGFGWQQRVDKELEALPQDVLTALETISNYRAQIQTIRRCDEEAGQLRSSLPALGDVASRLAALTKTVTTKELAWQSLKGSELHDEVIDFLKKAGTHGFSLADLTVSITQWLSDRALLGSFQIRSV
;
A
#
# COMPACT_ATOMS: atom_id res chain seq x y z
N MET A 1 14.59 1.12 -75.22
CA MET A 1 15.64 1.68 -74.35
C MET A 1 15.16 2.80 -73.41
N LEU A 2 14.67 3.96 -73.87
CA LEU A 2 14.15 5.00 -72.95
C LEU A 2 12.82 4.59 -72.30
N LEU A 3 11.94 3.95 -73.07
CA LEU A 3 10.67 3.41 -72.57
C LEU A 3 10.87 2.32 -71.50
N ASP A 4 11.81 1.39 -71.73
CA ASP A 4 12.14 0.33 -70.75
C ASP A 4 12.69 0.90 -69.44
N ARG A 5 13.52 1.95 -69.52
CA ARG A 5 14.04 2.65 -68.34
C ARG A 5 12.94 3.37 -67.56
N ALA A 6 11.97 3.98 -68.25
CA ALA A 6 10.83 4.64 -67.61
C ALA A 6 9.89 3.63 -66.90
N ILE A 7 9.69 2.45 -67.50
CA ILE A 7 8.91 1.35 -66.89
C ILE A 7 9.62 0.83 -65.64
N GLN A 8 10.94 0.58 -65.71
CA GLN A 8 11.73 0.13 -64.55
C GLN A 8 11.73 1.15 -63.40
N LEU A 9 11.83 2.45 -63.71
CA LEU A 9 11.78 3.50 -62.69
C LEU A 9 10.41 3.55 -61.99
N THR A 10 9.33 3.37 -62.75
CA THR A 10 7.97 3.34 -62.19
C THR A 10 7.74 2.12 -61.28
N SER A 11 8.29 0.96 -61.65
CA SER A 11 8.25 -0.24 -60.79
C SER A 11 8.98 0.01 -59.46
N ARG A 12 10.22 0.51 -59.54
CA ARG A 12 11.03 0.81 -58.35
C ARG A 12 10.39 1.87 -57.45
N ALA A 13 9.74 2.89 -58.03
CA ALA A 13 9.04 3.90 -57.26
C ALA A 13 7.85 3.32 -56.48
N ARG A 14 7.12 2.36 -57.08
CA ARG A 14 6.03 1.64 -56.39
C ARG A 14 6.57 0.73 -55.29
N GLU A 15 7.62 -0.03 -55.58
CA GLU A 15 8.28 -0.90 -54.60
C GLU A 15 8.80 -0.11 -53.40
N TYR A 16 9.47 1.02 -53.66
CA TYR A 16 9.94 1.92 -52.60
C TYR A 16 8.80 2.48 -51.75
N LYS A 17 7.71 2.93 -52.39
CA LYS A 17 6.54 3.46 -51.68
C LYS A 17 5.92 2.39 -50.77
N LEU A 18 5.73 1.18 -51.29
CA LEU A 18 5.20 0.06 -50.53
C LEU A 18 6.12 -0.33 -49.36
N ALA A 19 7.43 -0.40 -49.58
CA ALA A 19 8.39 -0.66 -48.51
C ALA A 19 8.40 0.44 -47.43
N SER A 20 8.27 1.70 -47.84
CA SER A 20 8.17 2.83 -46.91
C SER A 20 6.88 2.79 -46.09
N GLU A 21 5.75 2.41 -46.69
CA GLU A 21 4.47 2.25 -45.99
C GLU A 21 4.56 1.14 -44.94
N LEU A 22 5.10 -0.03 -45.31
CA LEU A 22 5.33 -1.14 -44.38
C LEU A 22 6.28 -0.76 -43.23
N ALA A 23 7.35 -0.01 -43.52
CA ALA A 23 8.28 0.45 -42.49
C ALA A 23 7.62 1.41 -41.50
N ASN A 24 6.79 2.35 -42.00
CA ASN A 24 6.03 3.27 -41.15
C ASN A 24 5.02 2.53 -40.27
N GLU A 25 4.34 1.51 -40.82
CA GLU A 25 3.42 0.65 -40.07
C GLU A 25 4.14 -0.13 -38.96
N ALA A 26 5.28 -0.77 -39.28
CA ALA A 26 6.10 -1.48 -38.31
C ALA A 26 6.59 -0.56 -37.17
N GLN A 27 6.99 0.67 -37.49
CA GLN A 27 7.39 1.66 -36.50
C GLN A 27 6.22 2.09 -35.60
N ALA A 28 5.02 2.24 -36.17
CA ALA A 28 3.82 2.58 -35.41
C ALA A 28 3.46 1.46 -34.42
N PHE A 29 3.51 0.19 -34.84
CA PHE A 29 3.29 -0.95 -33.94
C PHE A 29 4.36 -1.05 -32.85
N THR A 30 5.63 -0.85 -33.19
CA THR A 30 6.73 -0.83 -32.22
C THR A 30 6.49 0.24 -31.15
N THR A 31 6.03 1.41 -31.56
CA THR A 31 5.66 2.50 -30.64
C THR A 31 4.51 2.10 -29.73
N ARG A 32 3.50 1.38 -30.23
CA ARG A 32 2.37 0.89 -29.43
C ARG A 32 2.80 -0.13 -28.37
N VAL A 33 3.68 -1.06 -28.75
CA VAL A 33 4.25 -2.04 -27.81
C VAL A 33 4.97 -1.31 -26.68
N GLY A 34 5.87 -0.37 -27.01
CA GLY A 34 6.58 0.41 -25.99
C GLY A 34 5.66 1.25 -25.10
N GLN A 35 4.55 1.77 -25.64
CA GLN A 35 3.54 2.51 -24.86
C GLN A 35 2.78 1.64 -23.86
N LEU A 36 2.61 0.35 -24.15
CA LEU A 36 1.87 -0.61 -23.31
C LEU A 36 2.75 -1.35 -22.33
N GLU A 37 4.02 -1.59 -22.67
CA GLU A 37 4.94 -2.41 -21.90
C GLU A 37 5.05 -1.93 -20.44
N VAL A 38 5.35 -0.65 -20.24
CA VAL A 38 5.50 -0.05 -18.90
C VAL A 38 4.21 -0.18 -18.05
N PRO A 39 3.04 0.34 -18.48
CA PRO A 39 1.84 0.27 -17.65
C PRO A 39 1.32 -1.16 -17.43
N ILE A 40 1.53 -2.08 -18.37
CA ILE A 40 1.17 -3.50 -18.18
C ILE A 40 2.10 -4.16 -17.16
N ASN A 41 3.42 -3.96 -17.26
CA ASN A 41 4.37 -4.53 -16.32
C ASN A 41 4.11 -4.02 -14.89
N GLU A 42 3.78 -2.73 -14.74
CA GLU A 42 3.38 -2.17 -13.45
C GLU A 42 2.13 -2.89 -12.90
N LEU A 43 1.08 -3.07 -13.71
CA LEU A 43 -0.13 -3.76 -13.29
C LEU A 43 0.13 -5.23 -12.91
N ILE A 44 1.00 -5.93 -13.65
CA ILE A 44 1.41 -7.30 -13.36
C ILE A 44 2.07 -7.38 -11.98
N LEU A 45 3.03 -6.49 -11.71
CA LEU A 45 3.73 -6.45 -10.42
C LEU A 45 2.79 -6.12 -9.27
N LEU A 46 1.87 -5.15 -9.45
CA LEU A 46 0.88 -4.82 -8.43
C LEU A 46 -0.11 -5.95 -8.18
N ARG A 47 -0.52 -6.68 -9.23
CA ARG A 47 -1.36 -7.87 -9.08
C ARG A 47 -0.63 -8.98 -8.31
N GLN A 48 0.63 -9.23 -8.61
CA GLN A 48 1.45 -10.20 -7.88
C GLN A 48 1.58 -9.81 -6.40
N LEU A 49 1.81 -8.52 -6.12
CA LEU A 49 1.86 -8.01 -4.75
C LEU A 49 0.51 -8.18 -4.02
N ALA A 50 -0.61 -7.93 -4.71
CA ALA A 50 -1.95 -8.15 -4.15
C ALA A 50 -2.22 -9.64 -3.85
N MET A 51 -1.73 -10.55 -4.68
CA MET A 51 -1.79 -11.98 -4.41
C MET A 51 -0.94 -12.34 -3.18
N GLU A 52 0.27 -11.81 -3.08
CA GLU A 52 1.14 -12.02 -1.91
C GLU A 52 0.49 -11.47 -0.62
N PHE A 53 -0.18 -10.32 -0.69
CA PHE A 53 -0.97 -9.79 0.42
C PHE A 53 -2.06 -10.78 0.85
N ALA A 54 -2.83 -11.31 -0.10
CA ALA A 54 -3.87 -12.30 0.18
C ALA A 54 -3.31 -13.59 0.79
N ASP A 55 -2.19 -14.10 0.26
CA ASP A 55 -1.50 -15.29 0.79
C ASP A 55 -1.00 -15.08 2.24
N ASN A 56 -0.73 -13.83 2.61
CA ASN A 56 -0.33 -13.43 3.96
C ASN A 56 -1.49 -12.88 4.82
N GLY A 57 -2.74 -13.04 4.37
CA GLY A 57 -3.94 -12.63 5.12
C GLY A 57 -4.12 -11.11 5.27
N VAL A 58 -3.51 -10.32 4.39
CA VAL A 58 -3.70 -8.86 4.33
C VAL A 58 -4.82 -8.55 3.34
N GLU A 59 -5.90 -7.95 3.84
CA GLU A 59 -7.04 -7.54 3.02
C GLU A 59 -6.72 -6.29 2.21
N VAL A 60 -7.11 -6.29 0.93
CA VAL A 60 -6.92 -5.17 0.00
C VAL A 60 -8.30 -4.71 -0.47
N PRO A 61 -8.80 -3.54 -0.01
CA PRO A 61 -10.13 -3.06 -0.38
C PRO A 61 -10.10 -2.39 -1.76
N PHE A 62 -9.94 -3.20 -2.79
CA PHE A 62 -9.91 -2.76 -4.18
C PHE A 62 -11.25 -3.01 -4.89
N ASP A 63 -11.83 -1.95 -5.47
CA ASP A 63 -13.04 -2.08 -6.27
C ASP A 63 -12.71 -2.56 -7.70
N ASN A 64 -13.03 -3.83 -7.97
CA ASN A 64 -12.84 -4.45 -9.27
C ASN A 64 -13.68 -3.82 -10.39
N SER A 65 -14.74 -3.07 -10.06
CA SER A 65 -15.61 -2.42 -11.05
C SER A 65 -14.84 -1.45 -11.95
N VAL A 66 -13.83 -0.78 -11.39
CA VAL A 66 -12.94 0.16 -12.08
C VAL A 66 -12.16 -0.53 -13.20
N ALA A 67 -11.73 -1.77 -12.98
CA ALA A 67 -10.97 -2.54 -13.97
C ALA A 67 -11.85 -3.05 -15.12
N LEU A 68 -13.15 -3.28 -14.89
CA LEU A 68 -14.07 -3.83 -15.91
C LEU A 68 -14.16 -2.94 -17.16
N GLY A 69 -14.17 -1.62 -16.98
CA GLY A 69 -14.19 -0.67 -18.09
C GLY A 69 -12.96 -0.79 -19.00
N VAL A 70 -11.78 -0.95 -18.39
CA VAL A 70 -10.51 -1.13 -19.10
C VAL A 70 -10.46 -2.48 -19.80
N VAL A 71 -10.94 -3.56 -19.15
CA VAL A 71 -11.01 -4.91 -19.74
C VAL A 71 -11.94 -4.91 -20.95
N ARG A 72 -13.11 -4.27 -20.86
CA ARG A 72 -14.03 -4.14 -22.01
C ARG A 72 -13.34 -3.41 -23.15
N ARG A 73 -12.66 -2.29 -22.87
CA ARG A 73 -11.97 -1.51 -23.91
C ARG A 73 -10.81 -2.28 -24.54
N ALA A 74 -10.06 -3.05 -23.75
CA ALA A 74 -9.01 -3.93 -24.27
C ALA A 74 -9.56 -4.96 -25.26
N LYS A 75 -10.73 -5.56 -24.96
CA LYS A 75 -11.41 -6.49 -25.88
C LYS A 75 -11.86 -5.82 -27.17
N GLU A 76 -12.43 -4.62 -27.08
CA GLU A 76 -12.84 -3.84 -28.26
C GLU A 76 -11.63 -3.52 -29.17
N LEU A 77 -10.52 -3.09 -28.58
CA LEU A 77 -9.28 -2.82 -29.32
C LEU A 77 -8.69 -4.09 -29.96
N LEU A 78 -8.72 -5.21 -29.24
CA LEU A 78 -8.25 -6.50 -29.77
C LEU A 78 -9.10 -6.97 -30.95
N ASN A 79 -10.43 -6.89 -30.84
CA ASN A 79 -11.34 -7.27 -31.92
C ASN A 79 -11.13 -6.39 -33.15
N ALA A 80 -11.05 -5.06 -32.97
CA ALA A 80 -10.76 -4.13 -34.06
C ALA A 80 -9.42 -4.43 -34.74
N PHE A 81 -8.40 -4.84 -33.97
CA PHE A 81 -7.09 -5.22 -34.51
C PHE A 81 -7.15 -6.53 -35.32
N ILE A 82 -7.90 -7.52 -34.85
CA ILE A 82 -8.10 -8.79 -35.56
C ILE A 82 -8.78 -8.54 -36.92
N ASP A 83 -9.81 -7.68 -36.94
CA ASP A 83 -10.55 -7.35 -38.15
C ASP A 83 -9.74 -6.47 -39.13
N ASN A 84 -9.01 -5.50 -38.59
CA ASN A 84 -8.14 -4.60 -39.35
C ASN A 84 -6.91 -4.22 -38.51
N PRO A 85 -5.71 -4.74 -38.82
CA PRO A 85 -4.49 -4.42 -38.07
C PRO A 85 -4.18 -2.92 -37.98
N LYS A 86 -4.59 -2.13 -38.97
CA LYS A 86 -4.40 -0.67 -38.98
C LYS A 86 -5.27 0.08 -37.97
N SER A 87 -6.30 -0.55 -37.40
CA SER A 87 -7.21 0.08 -36.43
C SER A 87 -6.53 0.58 -35.15
N LEU A 88 -5.37 0.01 -34.77
CA LEU A 88 -4.59 0.47 -33.60
C LEU A 88 -3.72 1.70 -33.91
N THR A 89 -3.48 1.99 -35.19
CA THR A 89 -2.63 3.09 -35.65
C THR A 89 -3.46 4.22 -36.27
N GLU A 90 -4.55 3.89 -36.97
CA GLU A 90 -5.55 4.80 -37.53
C GLU A 90 -6.63 5.09 -36.48
N GLY A 91 -6.54 6.22 -35.78
CA GLY A 91 -7.49 6.60 -34.72
C GLY A 91 -6.85 6.74 -33.33
N ASP A 92 -5.68 7.37 -33.29
CA ASP A 92 -4.77 7.52 -32.15
C ASP A 92 -5.42 8.08 -30.86
N GLU A 93 -6.53 8.80 -31.00
CA GLU A 93 -7.17 9.52 -29.92
C GLU A 93 -7.75 8.59 -28.84
N SER A 94 -8.52 7.57 -29.21
CA SER A 94 -9.14 6.69 -28.20
C SER A 94 -8.09 5.82 -27.47
N PHE A 95 -7.07 5.34 -28.17
CA PHE A 95 -5.99 4.57 -27.53
C PHE A 95 -5.19 5.43 -26.55
N ARG A 96 -4.72 6.62 -26.99
CA ARG A 96 -3.86 7.47 -26.16
C ARG A 96 -4.60 8.25 -25.07
N GLN A 97 -5.84 8.68 -25.32
CA GLN A 97 -6.58 9.52 -24.38
C GLN A 97 -7.50 8.74 -23.46
N GLN A 98 -7.94 7.53 -23.83
CA GLN A 98 -8.89 6.77 -23.03
C GLN A 98 -8.27 5.47 -22.49
N PHE A 99 -7.68 4.66 -23.35
CA PHE A 99 -7.19 3.34 -22.95
C PHE A 99 -5.93 3.40 -22.06
N LEU A 100 -4.86 4.08 -22.51
CA LEU A 100 -3.63 4.19 -21.72
C LEU A 100 -3.86 4.89 -20.37
N PRO A 101 -4.58 6.02 -20.28
CA PRO A 101 -4.90 6.63 -18.99
C PRO A 101 -5.77 5.73 -18.11
N GLY A 102 -6.68 4.96 -18.72
CA GLY A 102 -7.47 3.95 -18.01
C GLY A 102 -6.61 2.90 -17.32
N ILE A 103 -5.64 2.30 -18.02
CA ILE A 103 -4.71 1.32 -17.41
C ILE A 103 -3.94 1.97 -16.25
N ARG A 104 -3.37 3.16 -16.47
CA ARG A 104 -2.61 3.87 -15.43
C ARG A 104 -3.47 4.20 -14.21
N SER A 105 -4.73 4.58 -14.43
CA SER A 105 -5.68 4.85 -13.35
C SER A 105 -5.95 3.60 -12.51
N VAL A 106 -6.15 2.44 -13.15
CA VAL A 106 -6.32 1.15 -12.45
C VAL A 106 -5.08 0.81 -11.63
N SER A 107 -3.88 0.92 -12.20
CA SER A 107 -2.62 0.69 -11.47
C SER A 107 -2.50 1.61 -10.25
N GLN A 108 -2.77 2.90 -10.41
CA GLN A 108 -2.70 3.87 -9.31
C GLN A 108 -3.72 3.56 -8.20
N GLN A 109 -4.95 3.22 -8.56
CA GLN A 109 -5.98 2.87 -7.58
C GLN A 109 -5.65 1.58 -6.83
N LEU A 110 -5.13 0.57 -7.53
CA LEU A 110 -4.68 -0.67 -6.88
C LEU A 110 -3.51 -0.40 -5.92
N LYS A 111 -2.55 0.43 -6.31
CA LYS A 111 -1.44 0.85 -5.44
C LYS A 111 -1.92 1.57 -4.18
N VAL A 112 -2.92 2.46 -4.31
CA VAL A 112 -3.54 3.13 -3.16
C VAL A 112 -4.25 2.13 -2.26
N ALA A 113 -5.03 1.20 -2.82
CA ALA A 113 -5.73 0.17 -2.06
C ALA A 113 -4.75 -0.75 -1.31
N LEU A 114 -3.64 -1.14 -1.94
CA LEU A 114 -2.56 -1.90 -1.30
C LEU A 114 -1.94 -1.13 -0.13
N GLY A 115 -1.63 0.16 -0.33
CA GLY A 115 -1.11 1.02 0.73
C GLY A 115 -2.06 1.13 1.92
N PHE A 116 -3.35 1.29 1.64
CA PHE A 116 -4.38 1.36 2.67
C PHE A 116 -4.56 0.03 3.42
N GLY A 117 -4.63 -1.10 2.70
CA GLY A 117 -4.71 -2.43 3.32
C GLY A 117 -3.51 -2.74 4.22
N TRP A 118 -2.31 -2.34 3.78
CA TRP A 118 -1.10 -2.44 4.62
C TRP A 118 -1.17 -1.59 5.88
N GLN A 119 -1.60 -0.32 5.75
CA GLN A 119 -1.78 0.55 6.91
C GLN A 119 -2.79 -0.01 7.91
N GLN A 120 -3.95 -0.49 7.43
CA GLN A 120 -4.94 -1.13 8.29
C GLN A 120 -4.39 -2.38 8.99
N ARG A 121 -3.58 -3.19 8.30
CA ARG A 121 -2.94 -4.36 8.91
C ARG A 121 -2.02 -3.96 10.07
N VAL A 122 -1.19 -2.94 9.86
CA VAL A 122 -0.29 -2.42 10.90
C VAL A 122 -1.09 -1.81 12.05
N ASP A 123 -2.10 -0.99 11.76
CA ASP A 123 -2.94 -0.32 12.76
C ASP A 123 -3.74 -1.31 13.61
N LYS A 124 -4.14 -2.46 13.04
CA LYS A 124 -4.85 -3.52 13.77
C LYS A 124 -3.96 -4.25 14.78
N GLU A 125 -2.68 -4.43 14.46
CA GLU A 125 -1.71 -5.13 15.31
C GLU A 125 -1.04 -4.17 16.31
N LEU A 126 -1.04 -2.86 16.03
CA LEU A 126 -0.42 -1.85 16.86
C LEU A 126 -1.47 -1.04 17.64
N GLU A 127 -1.75 -1.45 18.88
CA GLU A 127 -2.52 -0.61 19.77
C GLU A 127 -1.67 0.56 20.28
N ALA A 128 -2.10 1.79 20.00
CA ALA A 128 -1.39 2.99 20.41
C ALA A 128 -1.58 3.23 21.92
N LEU A 129 -0.47 3.36 22.65
CA LEU A 129 -0.50 3.75 24.06
C LEU A 129 -0.55 5.28 24.18
N PRO A 130 -1.29 5.85 25.14
CA PRO A 130 -1.35 7.30 25.32
C PRO A 130 0.02 7.90 25.63
N GLN A 131 0.46 8.89 24.84
CA GLN A 131 1.80 9.47 24.96
C GLN A 131 2.01 10.21 26.28
N ASP A 132 0.96 10.81 26.85
CA ASP A 132 1.03 11.46 28.16
C ASP A 132 1.33 10.44 29.27
N VAL A 133 0.73 9.26 29.18
CA VAL A 133 0.96 8.15 30.12
C VAL A 133 2.40 7.67 30.01
N LEU A 134 2.92 7.49 28.79
CA LEU A 134 4.33 7.13 28.59
C LEU A 134 5.26 8.19 29.18
N THR A 135 4.97 9.47 28.96
CA THR A 135 5.76 10.59 29.48
C THR A 135 5.77 10.63 31.00
N ALA A 136 4.61 10.40 31.63
CA ALA A 136 4.51 10.33 33.09
C ALA A 136 5.20 9.10 33.70
N LEU A 137 5.23 7.97 32.98
CA LEU A 137 5.98 6.79 33.40
C LEU A 137 7.48 6.97 33.23
N GLU A 138 7.92 7.75 32.24
CA GLU A 138 9.34 8.04 31.97
C GLU A 138 10.03 8.85 33.07
N THR A 139 9.25 9.60 33.88
CA THR A 139 9.77 10.32 35.05
C THR A 139 10.22 9.37 36.16
N ILE A 140 9.73 8.12 36.16
CA ILE A 140 10.10 7.09 37.12
C ILE A 140 11.34 6.37 36.59
N SER A 141 12.47 6.56 37.29
CA SER A 141 13.79 6.06 36.87
C SER A 141 13.79 4.58 36.48
N ASN A 142 13.04 3.75 37.20
CA ASN A 142 12.96 2.30 37.00
C ASN A 142 12.21 1.88 35.72
N TYR A 143 11.40 2.77 35.13
CA TYR A 143 10.62 2.48 33.93
C TYR A 143 11.19 3.12 32.66
N ARG A 144 12.15 4.03 32.79
CA ARG A 144 12.67 4.82 31.66
C ARG A 144 13.15 3.94 30.50
N ALA A 145 13.86 2.84 30.78
CA ALA A 145 14.35 1.92 29.75
C ALA A 145 13.22 1.20 28.99
N GLN A 146 12.16 0.78 29.70
CA GLN A 146 10.99 0.14 29.12
C GLN A 146 10.20 1.12 28.27
N ILE A 147 10.00 2.35 28.75
CA ILE A 147 9.30 3.40 27.99
C ILE A 147 10.07 3.78 26.72
N GLN A 148 11.39 3.92 26.78
CA GLN A 148 12.22 4.15 25.59
C GLN A 148 12.11 3.00 24.58
N THR A 149 12.04 1.75 25.07
CA THR A 149 11.81 0.59 24.21
C THR A 149 10.46 0.64 23.51
N ILE A 150 9.39 1.02 24.22
CA ILE A 150 8.05 1.19 23.66
C ILE A 150 8.05 2.29 22.59
N ARG A 151 8.63 3.46 22.86
CA ARG A 151 8.72 4.56 21.90
C ARG A 151 9.45 4.15 20.62
N ARG A 152 10.59 3.44 20.75
CA ARG A 152 11.31 2.89 19.59
C ARG A 152 10.44 1.92 18.79
N CYS A 153 9.66 1.07 19.45
CA CYS A 153 8.75 0.16 18.76
C CYS A 153 7.63 0.93 18.02
N ASP A 154 7.09 2.00 18.60
CA ASP A 154 6.10 2.86 17.94
C ASP A 154 6.70 3.56 16.70
N GLU A 155 7.95 4.04 16.79
CA GLU A 155 8.67 4.64 15.65
C GLU A 155 8.93 3.61 14.54
N GLU A 156 9.40 2.41 14.88
CA GLU A 156 9.62 1.31 13.94
C GLU A 156 8.31 0.89 13.25
N ALA A 157 7.22 0.80 14.01
CA ALA A 157 5.90 0.52 13.46
C ALA A 157 5.41 1.65 12.54
N GLY A 158 5.68 2.91 12.88
CA GLY A 158 5.39 4.05 11.99
C GLY A 158 6.15 3.99 10.67
N GLN A 159 7.41 3.57 10.69
CA GLN A 159 8.21 3.35 9.47
C GLN A 159 7.67 2.19 8.63
N LEU A 160 7.29 1.09 9.28
CA LEU A 160 6.61 -0.03 8.61
C LEU A 160 5.30 0.45 7.98
N ARG A 161 4.46 1.18 8.71
CA ARG A 161 3.16 1.70 8.26
C ARG A 161 3.26 2.64 7.05
N SER A 162 4.28 3.50 7.03
CA SER A 162 4.45 4.54 6.00
C SER A 162 4.99 4.04 4.67
N SER A 163 5.55 2.82 4.63
CA SER A 163 6.14 2.26 3.41
C SER A 163 5.45 0.96 3.00
N LEU A 164 4.91 0.96 1.78
CA LEU A 164 4.34 -0.24 1.17
C LEU A 164 5.45 -1.30 0.99
N PRO A 165 5.22 -2.56 1.38
CA PRO A 165 6.14 -3.67 1.08
C PRO A 165 6.42 -3.80 -0.42
N ALA A 166 7.65 -4.17 -0.76
CA ALA A 166 7.97 -4.60 -2.11
C ALA A 166 7.47 -6.04 -2.34
N LEU A 167 7.34 -6.42 -3.61
CA LEU A 167 7.03 -7.80 -3.99
C LEU A 167 8.14 -8.74 -3.47
N GLY A 168 7.74 -9.80 -2.77
CA GLY A 168 8.62 -10.77 -2.11
C GLY A 168 9.00 -10.42 -0.66
N ASP A 169 8.63 -9.23 -0.17
CA ASP A 169 8.98 -8.74 1.17
C ASP A 169 7.79 -8.69 2.15
N VAL A 170 6.58 -9.12 1.74
CA VAL A 170 5.39 -8.97 2.59
C VAL A 170 5.53 -9.80 3.86
N ALA A 171 5.92 -11.07 3.73
CA ALA A 171 6.10 -11.98 4.86
C ALA A 171 7.20 -11.50 5.83
N SER A 172 8.32 -10.99 5.29
CA SER A 172 9.44 -10.50 6.11
C SER A 172 9.05 -9.24 6.89
N ARG A 173 8.28 -8.34 6.28
CA ARG A 173 7.75 -7.15 6.96
C ARG A 173 6.69 -7.47 7.99
N LEU A 174 5.84 -8.47 7.74
CA LEU A 174 4.91 -8.97 8.75
C LEU A 174 5.65 -9.58 9.94
N ALA A 175 6.70 -10.38 9.71
CA ALA A 175 7.53 -10.91 10.78
C ALA A 175 8.21 -9.80 11.60
N ALA A 176 8.68 -8.73 10.93
CA ALA A 176 9.21 -7.55 11.60
C ALA A 176 8.14 -6.86 12.46
N LEU A 177 6.91 -6.68 11.93
CA LEU A 177 5.79 -6.13 12.67
C LEU A 177 5.47 -6.98 13.91
N THR A 178 5.34 -8.30 13.77
CA THR A 178 5.11 -9.22 14.90
C THR A 178 6.18 -9.07 15.96
N LYS A 179 7.45 -9.01 15.55
CA LYS A 179 8.57 -8.81 16.48
C LYS A 179 8.46 -7.48 17.23
N THR A 180 8.12 -6.40 16.54
CA THR A 180 7.93 -5.06 17.14
C THR A 180 6.77 -5.08 18.14
N VAL A 181 5.64 -5.70 17.79
CA VAL A 181 4.47 -5.84 18.69
C VAL A 181 4.81 -6.67 19.92
N THR A 182 5.42 -7.85 19.76
CA THR A 182 5.85 -8.68 20.90
C THR A 182 6.85 -7.96 21.80
N THR A 183 7.79 -7.21 21.22
CA THR A 183 8.78 -6.44 21.99
C THR A 183 8.10 -5.34 22.80
N LYS A 184 7.16 -4.61 22.20
CA LYS A 184 6.37 -3.58 22.88
C LYS A 184 5.54 -4.17 24.01
N GLU A 185 4.86 -5.29 23.77
CA GLU A 185 4.05 -5.97 24.78
C GLU A 185 4.91 -6.47 25.95
N LEU A 186 6.04 -7.11 25.68
CA LEU A 186 6.98 -7.54 26.73
C LEU A 186 7.50 -6.37 27.55
N ALA A 187 7.86 -5.26 26.90
CA ALA A 187 8.30 -4.04 27.60
C ALA A 187 7.18 -3.51 28.52
N TRP A 188 5.94 -3.47 28.04
CA TRP A 188 4.77 -3.04 28.80
C TRP A 188 4.46 -3.97 29.99
N GLN A 189 4.49 -5.28 29.77
CA GLN A 189 4.26 -6.28 30.82
C GLN A 189 5.38 -6.31 31.86
N SER A 190 6.61 -5.98 31.46
CA SER A 190 7.79 -5.93 32.34
C SER A 190 7.80 -4.73 33.30
N LEU A 191 6.86 -3.78 33.15
CA LEU A 191 6.62 -2.73 34.15
C LEU A 191 6.18 -3.39 35.47
N LYS A 192 7.16 -3.65 36.36
CA LYS A 192 6.98 -4.23 37.69
C LYS A 192 7.94 -3.54 38.67
N GLY A 193 7.56 -3.51 39.95
CA GLY A 193 8.50 -3.27 41.05
C GLY A 193 9.09 -1.87 41.13
N SER A 194 8.26 -0.85 41.36
CA SER A 194 8.76 0.44 41.87
C SER A 194 7.68 1.18 42.66
N GLU A 195 7.97 2.41 43.10
CA GLU A 195 7.22 3.34 43.98
C GLU A 195 5.71 3.53 43.69
N LEU A 196 5.17 2.90 42.66
CA LEU A 196 3.74 2.86 42.38
C LEU A 196 3.07 1.70 43.11
N HIS A 197 1.89 1.98 43.68
CA HIS A 197 1.01 0.93 44.18
C HIS A 197 0.67 -0.05 43.05
N ASP A 198 0.67 -1.35 43.35
CA ASP A 198 0.38 -2.41 42.38
C ASP A 198 -0.98 -2.20 41.66
N GLU A 199 -1.96 -1.59 42.35
CA GLU A 199 -3.26 -1.20 41.78
C GLU A 199 -3.13 -0.23 40.59
N VAL A 200 -2.19 0.73 40.66
CA VAL A 200 -1.96 1.69 39.57
C VAL A 200 -1.30 1.00 38.38
N ILE A 201 -0.37 0.08 38.63
CA ILE A 201 0.28 -0.70 37.57
C ILE A 201 -0.73 -1.62 36.88
N ASP A 202 -1.58 -2.31 37.65
CA ASP A 202 -2.63 -3.16 37.13
C ASP A 202 -3.66 -2.37 36.31
N PHE A 203 -4.06 -1.19 36.81
CA PHE A 203 -4.88 -0.24 36.07
C PHE A 203 -4.25 0.11 34.71
N LEU A 204 -2.99 0.56 34.70
CA LEU A 204 -2.31 0.96 33.46
C LEU A 204 -2.22 -0.19 32.47
N LYS A 205 -1.89 -1.41 32.93
CA LYS A 205 -1.79 -2.58 32.07
C LYS A 205 -3.12 -2.95 31.43
N LYS A 206 -4.20 -2.95 32.22
CA LYS A 206 -5.55 -3.25 31.75
C LYS A 206 -6.11 -2.16 30.85
N ALA A 207 -5.97 -0.89 31.26
CA ALA A 207 -6.42 0.27 30.49
C ALA A 207 -5.71 0.38 29.14
N GLY A 208 -4.45 -0.03 29.05
CA GLY A 208 -3.67 -0.05 27.80
C GLY A 208 -3.85 -1.26 26.90
N THR A 209 -4.69 -2.25 27.26
CA THR A 209 -4.87 -3.48 26.46
C THR A 209 -6.32 -3.89 26.23
N HIS A 210 -7.18 -3.85 27.26
CA HIS A 210 -8.55 -4.41 27.18
C HIS A 210 -9.62 -3.48 27.77
N GLY A 211 -9.23 -2.27 28.17
CA GLY A 211 -10.06 -1.38 28.97
C GLY A 211 -10.04 -1.76 30.45
N PHE A 212 -10.53 -0.85 31.28
CA PHE A 212 -10.56 -1.01 32.73
C PHE A 212 -11.99 -0.74 33.24
N SER A 213 -12.47 -1.57 34.16
CA SER A 213 -13.81 -1.41 34.73
C SER A 213 -13.87 -0.18 35.61
N LEU A 214 -14.89 0.66 35.43
CA LEU A 214 -15.15 1.79 36.32
C LEU A 214 -15.37 1.36 37.77
N ALA A 215 -15.87 0.15 38.01
CA ALA A 215 -16.08 -0.39 39.35
C ALA A 215 -14.76 -0.68 40.09
N ASP A 216 -13.67 -0.92 39.36
CA ASP A 216 -12.36 -1.24 39.91
C ASP A 216 -11.51 0.03 40.13
N LEU A 217 -12.05 1.22 39.87
CA LEU A 217 -11.34 2.49 39.98
C LEU A 217 -11.21 2.89 41.46
N THR A 218 -10.03 2.70 42.03
CA THR A 218 -9.75 3.07 43.43
C THR A 218 -9.37 4.55 43.57
N VAL A 219 -9.53 5.08 44.79
CA VAL A 219 -9.12 6.45 45.13
C VAL A 219 -7.63 6.66 44.82
N SER A 220 -6.81 5.66 45.11
CA SER A 220 -5.37 5.64 44.81
C SER A 220 -5.08 5.85 43.33
N ILE A 221 -5.82 5.18 42.44
CA ILE A 221 -5.70 5.35 40.98
C ILE A 221 -6.08 6.77 40.57
N THR A 222 -7.22 7.28 41.05
CA THR A 222 -7.67 8.64 40.71
C THR A 222 -6.73 9.72 41.22
N GLN A 223 -6.19 9.58 42.43
CA GLN A 223 -5.23 10.51 43.01
C GLN A 223 -3.96 10.54 42.17
N TRP A 224 -3.42 9.37 41.84
CA TRP A 224 -2.22 9.26 41.02
C TRP A 224 -2.38 9.89 39.63
N LEU A 225 -3.53 9.66 38.98
CA LEU A 225 -3.86 10.27 37.68
C LEU A 225 -4.00 11.79 37.80
N SER A 226 -4.64 12.28 38.86
CA SER A 226 -4.82 13.71 39.11
C SER A 226 -3.49 14.42 39.36
N ASP A 227 -2.63 13.84 40.21
CA ASP A 227 -1.32 14.40 40.57
C ASP A 227 -0.40 14.56 39.35
N ARG A 228 -0.63 13.77 38.30
CA ARG A 228 0.13 13.78 37.03
C ARG A 228 -0.63 14.38 35.86
N ALA A 229 -1.80 14.97 36.10
CA ALA A 229 -2.67 15.57 35.08
C ALA A 229 -3.06 14.59 33.93
N LEU A 230 -3.19 13.30 34.22
CA LEU A 230 -3.46 12.24 33.24
C LEU A 230 -4.96 11.89 33.09
N LEU A 231 -5.85 12.55 33.84
CA LEU A 231 -7.29 12.26 33.79
C LEU A 231 -7.87 12.44 32.37
N GLY A 232 -7.34 13.37 31.57
CA GLY A 232 -7.77 13.59 30.19
C GLY A 232 -7.21 12.59 29.17
N SER A 233 -6.20 11.81 29.55
CA SER A 233 -5.53 10.85 28.67
C SER A 233 -6.25 9.51 28.58
N PHE A 234 -7.24 9.27 29.44
CA PHE A 234 -8.09 8.09 29.44
C PHE A 234 -9.52 8.45 29.03
N GLN A 235 -10.14 7.63 28.19
CA GLN A 235 -11.52 7.80 27.75
C GLN A 235 -12.39 6.67 28.29
N ILE A 236 -13.59 7.02 28.77
CA ILE A 236 -14.61 6.04 29.12
C ILE A 236 -15.30 5.61 27.83
N ARG A 237 -15.24 4.32 27.52
CA ARG A 237 -16.01 3.70 26.44
C ARG A 237 -17.09 2.82 27.06
N SER A 238 -18.36 3.04 26.72
CA SER A 238 -19.42 2.09 27.05
C SER A 238 -19.26 0.86 26.15
N VAL A 239 -19.18 -0.31 26.76
CA VAL A 239 -19.32 -1.59 26.06
C VAL A 239 -20.77 -1.81 25.68
#